data_AF-A0BDD6-F1
#
_entry.id   AF-A0BDD6-F1
#
_cell.length_a   1.000
_cell.length_b   1.000
_cell.length_c   1.000
_cell.angle_alpha   90.00
_cell.angle_beta   90.00
_cell.angle_gamma   90.00
#
_symmetry.space_group_name_H-M   'P 1'
#
loop_
_entity.id
_entity.type
_entity.pdbx_description
1 polymer ?
#
loop_
_entity_poly.entity_id
_entity_poly.type
_entity_poly.pdbx_seq_one_letter_code
_entity_poly.pdbx_strand_id
1 'polypeptide(L)'
;MSSPQEGIDVIKDQDAFRSCLQILGNLLKENLDLLETFAEMFRKMQSINEFFDLYEALHYELKIRCEETLSIIGQLNNPQILGKSNEIPNIITNDQKPSIQEYNIIDTQIYDLVMDINMSSSWKLLVNNNELKGARVAVLGLYDKGKTHILNQLTNQNLPTGSKITTKGISFKQCIVDKNNSFVLIDTAGSYAPENLKNLKEKQQIETAILEISFELTDYFICVVNDFTSIEVRYLDQLARKLSTSLKQFKEIIVIHNLKDITNPNLIQHVWQVQIEKILEGNIQKSTVEAMNPFTNQLEEKSVLWFNTETSRHICIVNDNSDLGKSINPWTYSLLKYWLKLVVVPHQKKTLKYDDIVEVCELKISTLLKKQIKLTIQDTHLPNEKRIVKQQATSPKFTQNISTAKLMSTPVDIDNEEGEEYEPQIDIIQGTQYIILIDLPGVSLEEVEIYRQNVSTIVRGHKKISMYTNKATYIKQERKSGPFDLRFKIPDEYDPKWRYYGMNNGVLGIVYNLDSEDSILPKKNQF
;
A
#
# COMPACT_ATOMS: atom_id res chain seq x y z
N MET A 1 21.86 -31.70 -62.45
CA MET A 1 21.59 -31.67 -61.00
C MET A 1 20.24 -31.00 -60.81
N SER A 2 19.20 -31.82 -60.77
CA SER A 2 17.81 -31.41 -60.68
C SER A 2 17.37 -31.48 -59.21
N SER A 3 16.98 -30.34 -58.66
CA SER A 3 16.35 -30.19 -57.35
C SER A 3 14.94 -30.82 -57.35
N PRO A 4 14.60 -31.75 -56.44
CA PRO A 4 13.22 -32.19 -56.20
C PRO A 4 12.53 -31.21 -55.22
N GLN A 5 11.48 -30.54 -55.66
CA GLN A 5 10.05 -30.87 -55.45
C GLN A 5 9.53 -30.51 -54.05
N GLU A 6 8.90 -29.33 -53.98
CA GLU A 6 7.91 -28.91 -52.98
C GLU A 6 6.67 -29.80 -53.07
N GLY A 7 6.31 -30.47 -51.98
CA GLY A 7 5.17 -31.38 -51.97
C GLY A 7 4.93 -32.08 -50.65
N ILE A 8 4.88 -31.34 -49.54
CA ILE A 8 4.36 -31.70 -48.19
C ILE A 8 4.14 -30.31 -47.53
N ASP A 9 2.92 -29.82 -47.27
CA ASP A 9 2.29 -29.92 -45.94
C ASP A 9 0.81 -29.44 -45.89
N VAL A 10 0.08 -29.34 -47.00
CA VAL A 10 -1.30 -28.79 -46.99
C VAL A 10 -2.32 -29.68 -46.24
N ILE A 11 -2.06 -31.00 -46.15
CA ILE A 11 -3.00 -31.96 -45.51
C ILE A 11 -2.89 -31.91 -43.98
N LYS A 12 -1.69 -31.67 -43.41
CA LYS A 12 -1.49 -31.62 -41.94
C LYS A 12 -2.14 -30.39 -41.30
N ASP A 13 -2.19 -29.27 -42.01
CA ASP A 13 -2.85 -28.05 -41.55
C ASP A 13 -4.37 -28.22 -41.40
N GLN A 14 -5.00 -29.04 -42.25
CA GLN A 14 -6.45 -29.28 -42.18
C GLN A 14 -6.88 -30.14 -40.99
N ASP A 15 -6.07 -31.13 -40.61
CA ASP A 15 -6.38 -32.00 -39.46
C ASP A 15 -6.15 -31.30 -38.12
N ALA A 16 -5.14 -30.43 -38.03
CA ALA A 16 -4.92 -29.56 -36.88
C ALA A 16 -6.08 -28.55 -36.70
N PHE A 17 -6.53 -27.94 -37.80
CA PHE A 17 -7.67 -27.04 -37.80
C PHE A 17 -8.97 -27.73 -37.33
N ARG A 18 -9.25 -28.95 -37.82
CA ARG A 18 -10.40 -29.75 -37.38
C ARG A 18 -10.32 -30.13 -35.90
N SER A 19 -9.14 -30.47 -35.41
CA SER A 19 -8.91 -30.82 -34.01
C SER A 19 -9.15 -29.64 -33.07
N CYS A 20 -8.65 -28.44 -33.41
CA CYS A 20 -8.91 -27.22 -32.65
C CYS A 20 -10.40 -26.82 -32.63
N LEU A 21 -11.12 -26.97 -33.76
CA LEU A 21 -12.57 -26.75 -33.82
C LEU A 21 -13.34 -27.73 -32.93
N GLN A 22 -12.92 -29.00 -32.86
CA GLN A 22 -13.56 -29.99 -32.00
C GLN A 22 -13.35 -29.69 -30.51
N ILE A 23 -12.16 -29.21 -30.13
CA ILE A 23 -11.86 -28.78 -28.76
C ILE A 23 -12.69 -27.56 -28.37
N LEU A 24 -12.81 -26.56 -29.25
CA LEU A 24 -13.69 -25.40 -29.03
C LEU A 24 -15.16 -25.81 -28.88
N GLY A 25 -15.62 -26.77 -29.68
CA GLY A 25 -16.97 -27.32 -29.56
C GLY A 25 -17.24 -28.00 -28.21
N ASN A 26 -16.26 -28.75 -27.68
CA ASN A 26 -16.38 -29.40 -26.37
C ASN A 26 -16.38 -28.39 -25.22
N LEU A 27 -15.50 -27.38 -25.25
CA LEU A 27 -15.45 -26.29 -24.27
C LEU A 27 -16.76 -25.50 -24.21
N LEU A 28 -17.36 -25.21 -25.36
CA LEU A 28 -18.68 -24.57 -25.43
C LEU A 28 -19.78 -25.41 -24.78
N LYS A 29 -19.75 -26.73 -24.98
CA LYS A 29 -20.70 -27.65 -24.37
C LYS A 29 -20.51 -27.71 -22.85
N GLU A 30 -19.28 -27.82 -22.37
CA GLU A 30 -18.95 -27.84 -20.94
C GLU A 30 -19.32 -26.53 -20.22
N ASN A 31 -19.26 -25.38 -20.90
CA ASN A 31 -19.74 -24.10 -20.38
C ASN A 31 -21.27 -24.07 -20.21
N LEU A 32 -22.01 -24.64 -21.17
CA LEU A 32 -23.45 -24.76 -21.06
C LEU A 32 -23.84 -25.70 -19.91
N ASP A 33 -23.18 -26.85 -19.78
CA ASP A 33 -23.42 -27.81 -18.70
C ASP A 33 -23.10 -27.19 -17.31
N LEU A 34 -22.04 -26.37 -17.22
CA LEU A 34 -21.68 -25.64 -16.00
C LEU A 34 -22.75 -24.61 -15.61
N LEU A 35 -23.23 -23.84 -16.58
CA LEU A 35 -24.30 -22.84 -16.37
C LEU A 35 -25.61 -23.51 -15.95
N GLU A 36 -25.92 -24.67 -16.51
CA GLU A 36 -27.11 -25.46 -16.14
C GLU A 36 -26.98 -26.00 -14.70
N THR A 37 -25.81 -26.52 -14.34
CA THR A 37 -25.49 -26.96 -12.96
C THR A 37 -25.60 -25.81 -11.96
N PHE A 38 -25.09 -24.63 -12.31
CA PHE A 38 -25.21 -23.43 -11.48
C PHE A 38 -26.68 -23.03 -11.29
N ALA A 39 -27.48 -23.05 -12.36
CA ALA A 39 -28.90 -22.74 -12.29
C ALA A 39 -29.66 -23.72 -11.38
N GLU A 40 -29.29 -25.00 -11.35
CA GLU A 40 -29.85 -25.99 -10.42
C GLU A 40 -29.44 -25.74 -8.96
N MET A 41 -28.18 -25.37 -8.72
CA MET A 41 -27.68 -25.05 -7.38
C MET A 41 -28.31 -23.77 -6.84
N PHE A 42 -28.43 -22.73 -7.69
CA PHE A 42 -29.09 -21.47 -7.35
C PHE A 42 -30.54 -21.68 -6.89
N ARG A 43 -31.29 -22.57 -7.55
CA ARG A 43 -32.68 -22.90 -7.16
C ARG A 43 -32.81 -23.55 -5.78
N LYS A 44 -31.72 -24.10 -5.23
CA LYS A 44 -31.70 -24.80 -3.93
C LYS A 44 -31.20 -23.94 -2.77
N MET A 45 -30.72 -22.72 -3.04
CA MET A 45 -30.16 -21.83 -2.01
C MET A 45 -31.22 -21.21 -1.12
N GLN A 46 -30.86 -21.00 0.16
CA GLN A 46 -31.75 -20.40 1.15
C GLN A 46 -31.25 -19.07 1.71
N SER A 47 -30.03 -18.64 1.35
CA SER A 47 -29.47 -17.37 1.80
C SER A 47 -28.73 -16.61 0.69
N ILE A 48 -28.64 -15.29 0.86
CA ILE A 48 -27.95 -14.40 -0.08
C ILE A 48 -26.42 -14.59 -0.05
N ASN A 49 -25.88 -15.09 1.07
CA ASN A 49 -24.45 -15.35 1.20
C ASN A 49 -24.03 -16.58 0.38
N GLU A 50 -24.84 -17.65 0.38
CA GLU A 50 -24.62 -18.83 -0.49
C GLU A 50 -24.63 -18.45 -1.97
N PHE A 51 -25.43 -17.45 -2.35
CA PHE A 51 -25.44 -16.91 -3.70
C PHE A 51 -24.11 -16.23 -4.06
N PHE A 52 -23.58 -15.38 -3.19
CA PHE A 52 -22.30 -14.70 -3.44
C PHE A 52 -21.14 -15.70 -3.54
N ASP A 53 -21.10 -16.71 -2.65
CA ASP A 53 -20.05 -17.74 -2.68
C ASP A 53 -20.09 -18.55 -3.97
N LEU A 54 -21.27 -18.96 -4.44
CA LEU A 54 -21.39 -19.70 -5.70
C LEU A 54 -21.13 -18.79 -6.90
N TYR A 55 -21.57 -17.54 -6.87
CA TYR A 55 -21.36 -16.57 -7.94
C TYR A 55 -19.86 -16.31 -8.15
N GLU A 56 -19.09 -16.15 -7.08
CA GLU A 56 -17.63 -16.01 -7.17
C GLU A 56 -16.98 -17.28 -7.76
N ALA A 57 -17.43 -18.47 -7.36
CA ALA A 57 -16.94 -19.73 -7.91
C ALA A 57 -17.24 -19.87 -9.42
N LEU A 58 -18.47 -19.53 -9.85
CA LEU A 58 -18.85 -19.54 -11.27
C LEU A 58 -18.04 -18.52 -12.07
N HIS A 59 -17.86 -17.31 -11.52
CA HIS A 59 -17.12 -16.25 -12.19
C HIS A 59 -15.66 -16.65 -12.40
N TYR A 60 -15.05 -17.30 -11.40
CA TYR A 60 -13.69 -17.82 -11.51
C TYR A 60 -13.58 -18.91 -12.59
N GLU A 61 -14.48 -19.88 -12.60
CA GLU A 61 -14.45 -21.01 -13.54
C GLU A 61 -14.69 -20.57 -15.00
N LEU A 62 -15.67 -19.68 -15.24
CA LEU A 62 -15.93 -19.13 -16.57
C LEU A 62 -14.77 -18.29 -17.08
N LYS A 63 -14.07 -17.58 -16.19
CA LYS A 63 -12.89 -16.78 -16.56
C LYS A 63 -11.76 -17.67 -17.07
N ILE A 64 -11.47 -18.78 -16.38
CA ILE A 64 -10.43 -19.75 -16.80
C ILE A 64 -10.75 -20.29 -18.20
N ARG A 65 -11.99 -20.73 -18.42
CA ARG A 65 -12.39 -21.31 -19.71
C ARG A 65 -12.42 -20.29 -20.85
N CYS A 66 -12.69 -19.00 -20.54
CA CYS A 66 -12.52 -17.91 -21.51
C CYS A 66 -11.05 -17.76 -21.94
N GLU A 67 -10.11 -17.82 -21.00
CA GLU A 67 -8.68 -17.74 -21.29
C GLU A 67 -8.19 -18.95 -22.12
N GLU A 68 -8.68 -20.16 -21.86
CA GLU A 68 -8.43 -21.36 -22.67
C GLU A 68 -8.96 -21.21 -24.10
N THR A 69 -10.19 -20.71 -24.25
CA THR A 69 -10.83 -20.46 -25.54
C THR A 69 -10.01 -19.45 -26.37
N LEU A 70 -9.56 -18.36 -25.74
CA LEU A 70 -8.71 -17.35 -26.38
C LEU A 70 -7.33 -17.90 -26.78
N SER A 71 -6.76 -18.80 -25.98
CA SER A 71 -5.49 -19.48 -26.29
C SER A 71 -5.60 -20.38 -27.53
N ILE A 72 -6.72 -21.12 -27.66
CA ILE A 72 -6.99 -21.98 -28.83
C ILE A 72 -7.25 -21.13 -30.08
N ILE A 73 -8.04 -20.04 -29.96
CA ILE A 73 -8.26 -19.09 -31.06
C ILE A 73 -6.93 -18.44 -31.48
N GLY A 74 -6.05 -18.13 -30.53
CA GLY A 74 -4.70 -17.61 -30.81
C GLY A 74 -3.81 -18.60 -31.56
N GLN A 75 -3.97 -19.92 -31.34
CA GLN A 75 -3.27 -20.97 -32.10
C GLN A 75 -3.81 -21.09 -33.53
N LEU A 76 -5.11 -20.91 -33.73
CA LEU A 76 -5.72 -20.88 -35.07
C LEU A 76 -5.25 -19.68 -35.92
N ASN A 77 -4.82 -18.59 -35.29
CA ASN A 77 -4.40 -17.35 -35.97
C ASN A 77 -2.90 -17.29 -36.32
N ASN A 78 -2.09 -18.33 -36.03
CA ASN A 78 -0.64 -18.27 -36.21
C ASN A 78 -0.07 -19.49 -36.98
N PRO A 79 -0.02 -19.46 -38.33
CA PRO A 79 0.35 -20.62 -39.16
C PRO A 79 1.82 -21.06 -39.07
N GLN A 80 2.71 -20.30 -38.42
CA GLN A 80 4.15 -20.62 -38.39
C GLN A 80 4.59 -21.56 -37.25
N ILE A 81 3.67 -22.01 -36.40
CA ILE A 81 3.98 -22.92 -35.27
C ILE A 81 3.73 -24.40 -35.61
N LEU A 82 3.24 -24.71 -36.82
CA LEU A 82 2.93 -26.10 -37.23
C LEU A 82 4.10 -26.92 -37.80
N GLY A 83 5.32 -26.38 -37.80
CA GLY A 83 6.47 -26.98 -38.50
C GLY A 83 7.40 -27.90 -37.70
N LYS A 84 7.13 -28.26 -36.43
CA LYS A 84 7.99 -29.20 -35.68
C LYS A 84 7.20 -30.01 -34.64
N SER A 85 6.50 -31.05 -35.08
CA SER A 85 6.20 -32.21 -34.24
C SER A 85 7.09 -33.37 -34.65
N ASN A 86 7.86 -33.94 -33.71
CA ASN A 86 7.95 -35.38 -33.46
C ASN A 86 9.12 -35.71 -32.53
N GLU A 87 8.98 -35.31 -31.26
CA GLU A 87 9.34 -36.17 -30.14
C GLU A 87 8.15 -36.14 -29.17
N ILE A 88 7.32 -37.17 -29.23
CA ILE A 88 6.50 -37.56 -28.09
C ILE A 88 7.21 -38.79 -27.51
N PRO A 89 7.98 -38.61 -26.41
CA PRO A 89 7.85 -39.57 -25.32
C PRO A 89 7.95 -38.91 -23.93
N ASN A 90 6.94 -39.18 -23.10
CA ASN A 90 6.91 -39.00 -21.63
C ASN A 90 7.43 -37.66 -21.08
N ILE A 91 6.62 -36.61 -21.19
CA ILE A 91 6.84 -35.37 -20.44
C ILE A 91 5.89 -35.35 -19.25
N ILE A 92 6.50 -35.54 -18.07
CA ILE A 92 6.02 -35.09 -16.77
C ILE A 92 5.40 -33.70 -16.91
N THR A 93 4.20 -33.51 -16.36
CA THR A 93 3.57 -32.23 -16.00
C THR A 93 4.55 -31.05 -16.02
N ASN A 94 4.50 -30.20 -17.04
CA ASN A 94 5.14 -28.90 -17.02
C ASN A 94 4.33 -27.94 -17.90
N ASP A 95 3.47 -27.21 -17.19
CA ASP A 95 2.88 -25.94 -17.58
C ASP A 95 3.97 -24.99 -18.10
N GLN A 96 4.02 -24.74 -19.41
CA GLN A 96 4.67 -23.54 -19.97
C GLN A 96 3.94 -23.06 -21.23
N LYS A 97 2.79 -22.40 -21.02
CA LYS A 97 2.43 -21.13 -21.69
C LYS A 97 2.40 -20.08 -20.58
N PRO A 98 2.91 -18.87 -20.83
CA PRO A 98 3.48 -17.98 -19.83
C PRO A 98 2.52 -17.81 -18.68
N SER A 99 2.92 -18.37 -17.55
CA SER A 99 2.26 -18.16 -16.29
C SER A 99 2.03 -16.66 -16.12
N ILE A 100 0.80 -16.30 -15.76
CA ILE A 100 0.56 -15.15 -14.88
C ILE A 100 1.14 -15.56 -13.51
N GLN A 101 2.46 -15.77 -13.44
CA GLN A 101 3.24 -15.93 -12.23
C GLN A 101 4.64 -15.45 -12.59
N GLU A 102 5.02 -14.30 -12.03
CA GLU A 102 6.35 -13.99 -11.48
C GLU A 102 6.64 -12.49 -11.31
N TYR A 103 5.69 -11.60 -11.60
CA TYR A 103 5.85 -10.16 -11.31
C TYR A 103 5.83 -9.78 -9.81
N ASN A 104 6.03 -10.71 -8.87
CA ASN A 104 6.06 -10.41 -7.43
C ASN A 104 7.23 -11.06 -6.65
N ILE A 105 8.05 -11.93 -7.25
CA ILE A 105 9.13 -12.63 -6.53
C ILE A 105 10.52 -12.09 -6.91
N ILE A 106 10.71 -11.61 -8.14
CA ILE A 106 12.03 -11.13 -8.60
C ILE A 106 12.48 -9.86 -7.85
N ASP A 107 11.55 -8.95 -7.53
CA ASP A 107 11.89 -7.70 -6.81
C ASP A 107 12.14 -7.91 -5.31
N THR A 108 11.61 -8.98 -4.70
CA THR A 108 11.76 -9.26 -3.26
C THR A 108 13.03 -10.07 -2.93
N GLN A 109 13.64 -10.74 -3.91
CA GLN A 109 14.95 -11.40 -3.75
C GLN A 109 16.09 -10.41 -3.45
N ILE A 110 15.91 -9.14 -3.79
CA ILE A 110 16.91 -8.10 -3.59
C ILE A 110 17.03 -7.74 -2.11
N TYR A 111 15.93 -7.83 -1.35
CA TYR A 111 15.91 -7.56 0.09
C TYR A 111 16.19 -8.83 0.90
N ASP A 112 16.77 -8.67 2.07
CA ASP A 112 17.10 -9.83 2.92
C ASP A 112 15.88 -10.26 3.76
N LEU A 113 14.98 -9.31 4.03
CA LEU A 113 13.70 -9.50 4.70
C LEU A 113 12.67 -8.51 4.17
N VAL A 114 11.44 -8.95 3.88
CA VAL A 114 10.32 -8.06 3.53
C VAL A 114 9.11 -8.42 4.36
N MET A 115 8.53 -7.43 5.04
CA MET A 115 7.25 -7.56 5.73
C MET A 115 6.16 -6.84 4.93
N ASP A 116 5.24 -7.62 4.38
CA ASP A 116 4.03 -7.11 3.73
C ASP A 116 2.89 -7.07 4.75
N ILE A 117 2.43 -5.86 5.04
CA ILE A 117 1.40 -5.58 6.04
C ILE A 117 0.10 -5.34 5.29
N ASN A 118 -0.78 -6.33 5.34
CA ASN A 118 -2.16 -6.21 4.91
C ASN A 118 -3.05 -6.39 6.13
N MET A 119 -3.99 -5.48 6.39
CA MET A 119 -4.90 -5.58 7.54
C MET A 119 -6.14 -6.43 7.24
N SER A 120 -6.58 -6.47 5.98
CA SER A 120 -7.64 -7.36 5.50
C SER A 120 -7.23 -8.83 5.42
N SER A 121 -5.94 -9.11 5.27
CA SER A 121 -5.36 -10.47 5.33
C SER A 121 -4.32 -10.57 6.45
N SER A 122 -3.66 -11.71 6.58
CA SER A 122 -2.53 -11.84 7.50
C SER A 122 -1.28 -11.14 6.96
N TRP A 123 -0.30 -10.89 7.81
CA TRP A 123 0.95 -10.29 7.35
C TRP A 123 1.87 -11.36 6.80
N LYS A 124 2.58 -11.03 5.71
CA LYS A 124 3.53 -11.94 5.06
C LYS A 124 4.94 -11.46 5.35
N LEU A 125 5.81 -12.41 5.63
CA LEU A 125 7.23 -12.19 5.90
C LEU A 125 8.03 -13.01 4.90
N LEU A 126 8.68 -12.35 3.95
CA LEU A 126 9.59 -12.97 3.00
C LEU A 126 11.00 -12.94 3.57
N VAL A 127 11.65 -14.10 3.62
CA VAL A 127 12.87 -14.36 4.36
C VAL A 127 13.93 -14.92 3.42
N ASN A 128 15.04 -14.17 3.29
CA ASN A 128 16.25 -14.68 2.65
C ASN A 128 17.37 -14.95 3.68
N ASN A 129 17.46 -14.17 4.77
CA ASN A 129 18.49 -14.30 5.81
C ASN A 129 17.93 -14.30 7.24
N ASN A 130 18.26 -15.34 8.03
CA ASN A 130 17.73 -15.57 9.38
C ASN A 130 18.09 -14.54 10.47
N GLU A 131 19.18 -13.81 10.29
CA GLU A 131 19.61 -12.79 11.24
C GLU A 131 20.22 -11.63 10.49
N LEU A 132 19.88 -10.40 10.89
CA LEU A 132 20.47 -9.19 10.34
C LEU A 132 21.38 -8.55 11.40
N LYS A 133 22.60 -8.19 11.02
CA LYS A 133 23.61 -7.65 11.96
C LYS A 133 23.90 -6.18 11.66
N GLY A 134 24.09 -5.41 12.74
CA GLY A 134 24.55 -4.03 12.66
C GLY A 134 23.56 -2.98 13.14
N ALA A 135 23.92 -1.71 12.95
CA ALA A 135 23.05 -0.57 13.25
C ALA A 135 21.83 -0.55 12.32
N ARG A 136 20.66 -0.19 12.83
CA ARG A 136 19.41 -0.16 12.04
C ARG A 136 19.15 1.27 11.58
N VAL A 137 19.16 1.50 10.27
CA VAL A 137 19.04 2.82 9.64
C VAL A 137 17.77 2.86 8.80
N ALA A 138 16.78 3.67 9.17
CA ALA A 138 15.60 3.88 8.33
C ALA A 138 15.83 5.00 7.33
N VAL A 139 15.40 4.75 6.09
CA VAL A 139 15.25 5.80 5.09
C VAL A 139 13.77 6.10 4.92
N LEU A 140 13.41 7.28 5.42
CA LEU A 140 12.05 7.78 5.50
C LEU A 140 11.85 8.95 4.53
N GLY A 141 10.61 9.29 4.27
CA GLY A 141 10.22 10.39 3.40
C GLY A 141 8.98 10.06 2.57
N LEU A 142 8.31 11.11 2.12
CA LEU A 142 7.08 11.01 1.34
C LEU A 142 7.28 10.22 0.04
N TYR A 143 6.18 9.88 -0.63
CA TYR A 143 6.20 9.25 -1.95
C TYR A 143 6.99 10.09 -2.98
N ASP A 144 7.69 9.41 -3.90
CA ASP A 144 8.47 9.98 -5.02
C ASP A 144 9.59 11.00 -4.65
N LYS A 145 10.22 10.83 -3.49
CA LYS A 145 11.37 11.67 -3.06
C LYS A 145 12.76 11.12 -3.43
N GLY A 146 12.84 9.95 -4.05
CA GLY A 146 14.12 9.35 -4.46
C GLY A 146 14.88 8.61 -3.35
N LYS A 147 14.17 8.08 -2.34
CA LYS A 147 14.74 7.29 -1.23
C LYS A 147 15.65 6.14 -1.72
N THR A 148 15.11 5.29 -2.59
CA THR A 148 15.81 4.11 -3.15
C THR A 148 17.03 4.51 -3.99
N HIS A 149 16.96 5.63 -4.69
CA HIS A 149 18.10 6.17 -5.46
C HIS A 149 19.26 6.58 -4.55
N ILE A 150 18.97 7.32 -3.48
CA ILE A 150 19.98 7.71 -2.48
C ILE A 150 20.56 6.47 -1.79
N LEU A 151 19.72 5.49 -1.48
CA LEU A 151 20.15 4.22 -0.91
C LEU A 151 21.19 3.51 -1.78
N ASN A 152 20.95 3.43 -3.08
CA ASN A 152 21.90 2.84 -4.04
C ASN A 152 23.26 3.56 -4.00
N GLN A 153 23.25 4.90 -3.96
CA GLN A 153 24.48 5.70 -3.90
C GLN A 153 25.25 5.53 -2.57
N LEU A 154 24.53 5.41 -1.46
CA LEU A 154 25.14 5.24 -0.14
C LEU A 154 25.70 3.84 0.08
N THR A 155 25.12 2.83 -0.57
CA THR A 155 25.44 1.42 -0.29
C THR A 155 26.11 0.70 -1.46
N ASN A 156 26.30 1.38 -2.58
CA ASN A 156 26.76 0.81 -3.86
C ASN A 156 25.93 -0.42 -4.27
N GLN A 157 24.63 -0.40 -3.98
CA GLN A 157 23.67 -1.43 -4.34
C GLN A 157 22.90 -1.02 -5.60
N ASN A 158 22.30 -2.01 -6.27
CA ASN A 158 21.42 -1.82 -7.41
C ASN A 158 19.99 -2.21 -7.05
N LEU A 159 19.41 -1.54 -6.04
CA LEU A 159 17.99 -1.69 -5.74
C LEU A 159 17.15 -1.10 -6.90
N PRO A 160 15.99 -1.69 -7.21
CA PRO A 160 15.16 -1.23 -8.32
C PRO A 160 14.62 0.17 -8.02
N THR A 161 14.87 1.12 -8.93
CA THR A 161 14.42 2.52 -8.80
C THR A 161 13.38 2.87 -9.87
N GLY A 162 12.32 3.56 -9.46
CA GLY A 162 11.32 4.10 -10.38
C GLY A 162 9.98 4.38 -9.69
N SER A 163 9.23 5.37 -10.16
CA SER A 163 7.90 5.70 -9.61
C SER A 163 6.87 4.58 -9.76
N LYS A 164 7.09 3.68 -10.73
CA LYS A 164 6.27 2.49 -10.98
C LYS A 164 6.59 1.30 -10.06
N ILE A 165 7.68 1.39 -9.27
CA ILE A 165 8.11 0.33 -8.36
C ILE A 165 7.92 0.86 -6.94
N THR A 166 6.82 0.45 -6.31
CA THR A 166 6.51 0.83 -4.93
C THR A 166 7.01 -0.23 -3.97
N THR A 167 7.88 0.14 -3.03
CA THR A 167 8.25 -0.73 -1.89
C THR A 167 6.97 -1.10 -1.13
N LYS A 168 6.69 -2.40 -0.97
CA LYS A 168 5.53 -2.90 -0.20
C LYS A 168 5.93 -3.07 1.27
N GLY A 169 5.14 -2.49 2.17
CA GLY A 169 5.32 -2.64 3.61
C GLY A 169 6.66 -2.11 4.14
N ILE A 170 7.38 -2.98 4.86
CA ILE A 170 8.69 -2.70 5.47
C ILE A 170 9.73 -3.66 4.89
N SER A 171 10.74 -3.13 4.21
CA SER A 171 11.81 -3.93 3.59
C SER A 171 13.14 -3.70 4.28
N PHE A 172 13.91 -4.76 4.49
CA PHE A 172 15.22 -4.71 5.14
C PHE A 172 16.32 -5.18 4.22
N LYS A 173 17.45 -4.47 4.24
CA LYS A 173 18.67 -4.86 3.53
C LYS A 173 19.90 -4.70 4.41
N GLN A 174 20.62 -5.79 4.63
CA GLN A 174 21.93 -5.76 5.26
C GLN A 174 22.97 -5.27 4.26
N CYS A 175 23.68 -4.21 4.65
CA CYS A 175 24.74 -3.60 3.89
C CYS A 175 26.05 -3.77 4.64
N ILE A 176 27.03 -4.39 3.99
CA ILE A 176 28.38 -4.58 4.54
C ILE A 176 29.22 -3.39 4.11
N VAL A 177 29.73 -2.63 5.08
CA VAL A 177 30.57 -1.45 4.87
C VAL A 177 32.05 -1.83 4.84
N ASP A 178 32.49 -2.62 5.82
CA ASP A 178 33.85 -3.12 5.95
C ASP A 178 33.78 -4.57 6.48
N LYS A 179 34.93 -5.30 6.52
CA LYS A 179 35.00 -6.70 7.01
C LYS A 179 34.29 -6.95 8.36
N ASN A 180 34.21 -5.93 9.23
CA ASN A 180 33.58 -6.02 10.55
C ASN A 180 32.38 -5.06 10.73
N ASN A 181 32.04 -4.25 9.72
CA ASN A 181 31.00 -3.23 9.81
C ASN A 181 29.86 -3.60 8.88
N SER A 182 28.66 -3.78 9.44
CA SER A 182 27.42 -3.84 8.65
C SER A 182 26.36 -2.98 9.30
N PHE A 183 25.38 -2.56 8.50
CA PHE A 183 24.16 -1.94 8.98
C PHE A 183 22.97 -2.52 8.23
N VAL A 184 21.80 -2.40 8.83
CA VAL A 184 20.53 -2.85 8.28
C VAL A 184 19.77 -1.62 7.83
N LEU A 185 19.56 -1.50 6.53
CA LEU A 185 18.66 -0.52 5.97
C LEU A 185 17.22 -0.95 6.17
N ILE A 186 16.37 -0.01 6.56
CA ILE A 186 14.92 -0.17 6.60
C ILE A 186 14.35 0.79 5.57
N ASP A 187 13.89 0.23 4.46
CA ASP A 187 13.19 0.95 3.39
C ASP A 187 11.68 0.76 3.58
N THR A 188 10.95 1.87 3.68
CA THR A 188 9.50 1.85 3.88
C THR A 188 8.78 2.35 2.64
N ALA A 189 7.58 1.83 2.42
CA ALA A 189 6.66 2.41 1.44
C ALA A 189 6.57 3.93 1.66
N GLY A 190 6.74 4.72 0.59
CA GLY A 190 6.60 6.16 0.69
C GLY A 190 5.18 6.52 1.14
N SER A 191 5.06 7.29 2.23
CA SER A 191 3.77 7.73 2.73
C SER A 191 3.05 8.58 1.68
N TYR A 192 1.71 8.48 1.64
CA TYR A 192 0.85 9.23 0.72
C TYR A 192 0.99 8.84 -0.76
N ALA A 193 1.29 7.57 -1.06
CA ALA A 193 1.24 7.09 -2.44
C ALA A 193 -0.20 7.18 -3.01
N PRO A 194 -0.40 7.51 -4.31
CA PRO A 194 -1.74 7.59 -4.92
C PRO A 194 -2.51 6.28 -4.83
N GLU A 195 -3.81 6.30 -4.51
CA GLU A 195 -4.61 5.07 -4.42
C GLU A 195 -6.12 5.29 -4.66
N ASN A 196 -6.83 4.19 -4.92
CA ASN A 196 -8.28 4.14 -5.07
C ASN A 196 -9.01 4.53 -3.77
N LEU A 197 -10.05 5.36 -3.92
CA LEU A 197 -10.84 5.94 -2.83
C LEU A 197 -11.51 4.91 -1.88
N LYS A 198 -11.67 3.66 -2.32
CA LYS A 198 -12.42 2.63 -1.58
C LYS A 198 -11.76 2.22 -0.25
N ASN A 199 -10.42 2.31 -0.12
CA ASN A 199 -9.68 1.76 1.03
C ASN A 199 -8.82 2.79 1.79
N LEU A 200 -9.14 4.09 1.71
CA LEU A 200 -8.29 5.15 2.27
C LEU A 200 -8.08 5.05 3.79
N LYS A 201 -9.13 4.70 4.57
CA LYS A 201 -9.01 4.54 6.03
C LYS A 201 -8.07 3.38 6.39
N GLU A 202 -8.19 2.24 5.70
CA GLU A 202 -7.33 1.08 5.92
C GLU A 202 -5.88 1.38 5.54
N LYS A 203 -5.66 2.05 4.40
CA LYS A 203 -4.32 2.48 3.99
C LYS A 203 -3.66 3.41 5.01
N GLN A 204 -4.38 4.41 5.52
CA GLN A 204 -3.85 5.33 6.53
C GLN A 204 -3.46 4.60 7.82
N GLN A 205 -4.23 3.59 8.23
CA GLN A 205 -3.89 2.74 9.38
C GLN A 205 -2.65 1.89 9.11
N ILE A 206 -2.51 1.33 7.90
CA ILE A 206 -1.33 0.58 7.46
C ILE A 206 -0.10 1.48 7.43
N GLU A 207 -0.18 2.68 6.83
CA GLU A 207 0.92 3.64 6.79
C GLU A 207 1.35 4.07 8.19
N THR A 208 0.39 4.32 9.09
CA THR A 208 0.67 4.64 10.49
C THR A 208 1.36 3.48 11.20
N ALA A 209 0.89 2.24 10.99
CA ALA A 209 1.50 1.05 11.55
C ALA A 209 2.94 0.84 11.04
N ILE A 210 3.16 1.01 9.73
CA ILE A 210 4.49 0.93 9.10
C ILE A 210 5.44 1.94 9.73
N LEU A 211 5.00 3.20 9.91
CA LEU A 211 5.82 4.25 10.50
C LEU A 211 6.15 3.96 11.98
N GLU A 212 5.19 3.48 12.77
CA GLU A 212 5.39 3.13 14.18
C GLU A 212 6.34 1.94 14.36
N ILE A 213 6.16 0.88 13.56
CA ILE A 213 7.02 -0.31 13.59
C ILE A 213 8.43 0.05 13.12
N SER A 214 8.54 0.78 12.00
CA SER A 214 9.82 1.26 11.49
C SER A 214 10.54 2.13 12.52
N PHE A 215 9.83 3.05 13.18
CA PHE A 215 10.40 3.90 14.23
C PHE A 215 11.00 3.06 15.37
N GLU A 216 10.27 2.06 15.87
CA GLU A 216 10.75 1.22 16.97
C GLU A 216 11.97 0.38 16.59
N LEU A 217 11.94 -0.22 15.39
CA LEU A 217 13.02 -1.05 14.86
C LEU A 217 14.27 -0.25 14.47
N THR A 218 14.20 1.07 14.38
CA THR A 218 15.31 1.89 13.87
C THR A 218 16.16 2.48 14.98
N ASP A 219 17.49 2.48 14.81
CA ASP A 219 18.41 3.22 15.69
C ASP A 219 18.72 4.63 15.15
N TYR A 220 18.75 4.80 13.82
CA TYR A 220 19.15 6.03 13.15
C TYR A 220 18.27 6.39 11.96
N PHE A 221 17.96 7.68 11.79
CA PHE A 221 16.95 8.13 10.83
C PHE A 221 17.55 9.02 9.74
N ILE A 222 17.31 8.65 8.48
CA ILE A 222 17.54 9.47 7.30
C ILE A 222 16.18 9.83 6.72
N CYS A 223 15.89 11.12 6.54
CA CYS A 223 14.70 11.61 5.88
C CYS A 223 15.08 12.23 4.53
N VAL A 224 14.45 11.77 3.46
CA VAL A 224 14.65 12.32 2.12
C VAL A 224 13.47 13.21 1.75
N VAL A 225 13.77 14.44 1.37
CA VAL A 225 12.80 15.47 0.98
C VAL A 225 13.22 16.08 -0.36
N ASN A 226 12.27 16.58 -1.16
CA ASN A 226 12.60 17.35 -2.36
C ASN A 226 12.48 18.83 -1.98
N ASP A 227 11.37 19.46 -2.34
CA ASP A 227 10.99 20.76 -1.80
C ASP A 227 10.65 20.64 -0.31
N PHE A 228 11.18 21.56 0.48
CA PHE A 228 10.93 21.61 1.92
C PHE A 228 9.64 22.37 2.24
N THR A 229 8.51 21.75 1.91
CA THR A 229 7.19 22.39 2.11
C THR A 229 6.70 22.24 3.56
N SER A 230 5.56 22.87 3.87
CA SER A 230 4.92 22.75 5.19
C SER A 230 4.56 21.30 5.59
N ILE A 231 4.43 20.39 4.63
CA ILE A 231 4.15 18.97 4.90
C ILE A 231 5.42 18.28 5.39
N GLU A 232 6.54 18.47 4.69
CA GLU A 232 7.86 17.94 5.08
C GLU A 232 8.32 18.52 6.43
N VAL A 233 8.12 19.82 6.66
CA VAL A 233 8.44 20.46 7.95
C VAL A 233 7.65 19.82 9.10
N ARG A 234 6.33 19.65 8.94
CA ARG A 234 5.47 19.00 9.96
C ARG A 234 5.86 17.54 10.19
N TYR A 235 6.20 16.82 9.12
CA TYR A 235 6.65 15.44 9.21
C TYR A 235 7.93 15.32 10.04
N LEU A 236 8.92 16.18 9.78
CA LEU A 236 10.17 16.20 10.54
C LEU A 236 9.98 16.62 12.00
N ASP A 237 9.17 17.64 12.27
CA ASP A 237 8.86 18.08 13.64
C ASP A 237 8.17 16.97 14.44
N GLN A 238 7.21 16.26 13.85
CA GLN A 238 6.58 15.10 14.49
C GLN A 238 7.60 13.99 14.78
N LEU A 239 8.49 13.68 13.84
CA LEU A 239 9.54 12.68 14.02
C LEU A 239 10.55 13.09 15.10
N ALA A 240 10.97 14.36 15.12
CA ALA A 240 11.90 14.91 16.10
C ALA A 240 11.31 14.88 17.53
N ARG A 241 10.03 15.21 17.69
CA ARG A 241 9.33 15.10 19.00
C ARG A 241 9.23 13.67 19.49
N LYS A 242 8.98 12.72 18.57
CA LYS A 242 9.00 11.28 18.91
C LYS A 242 10.40 10.82 19.32
N LEU A 243 11.45 11.27 18.63
CA LEU A 243 12.83 10.97 18.98
C LEU A 243 13.23 11.57 20.34
N SER A 244 12.86 12.83 20.61
CA SER A 244 13.21 13.51 21.86
C SER A 244 12.59 12.82 23.08
N THR A 245 11.34 12.36 22.96
CA THR A 245 10.60 11.62 24.01
C THR A 245 11.00 10.15 24.12
N SER A 246 11.68 9.59 23.12
CA SER A 246 12.12 8.20 23.14
C SER A 246 13.37 7.96 24.02
N LEU A 247 13.58 6.69 24.38
CA LEU A 247 14.78 6.19 25.07
C LEU A 247 15.95 5.91 24.11
N LYS A 248 15.84 6.28 22.82
CA LYS A 248 16.89 6.04 21.83
C LYS A 248 18.12 6.89 22.15
N GLN A 249 19.30 6.31 21.95
CA GLN A 249 20.59 6.98 22.19
C GLN A 249 20.85 8.12 21.19
N PHE A 250 20.50 7.90 19.92
CA PHE A 250 20.62 8.91 18.88
C PHE A 250 19.29 9.63 18.71
N LYS A 251 19.32 10.95 18.89
CA LYS A 251 18.14 11.84 18.81
C LYS A 251 18.21 12.83 17.64
N GLU A 252 19.19 12.66 16.77
CA GLU A 252 19.39 13.50 15.58
C GLU A 252 18.90 12.81 14.30
N ILE A 253 18.28 13.59 13.42
CA ILE A 253 17.79 13.14 12.10
C ILE A 253 18.71 13.67 11.00
N ILE A 254 19.16 12.83 10.07
CA ILE A 254 19.76 13.33 8.82
C ILE A 254 18.64 13.65 7.84
N VAL A 255 18.64 14.85 7.28
CA VAL A 255 17.71 15.28 6.26
C VAL A 255 18.46 15.55 4.96
N ILE A 256 18.11 14.81 3.92
CA ILE A 256 18.69 14.95 2.58
C ILE A 256 17.67 15.65 1.69
N HIS A 257 18.02 16.86 1.25
CA HIS A 257 17.27 17.64 0.28
C HIS A 257 17.68 17.24 -1.12
N ASN A 258 16.86 16.39 -1.75
CA ASN A 258 17.00 15.90 -3.10
C ASN A 258 16.41 16.88 -4.11
N LEU A 259 17.20 17.89 -4.47
CA LEU A 259 16.81 18.96 -5.39
C LEU A 259 17.03 18.50 -6.84
N LYS A 260 16.27 17.47 -7.25
CA LYS A 260 16.39 16.78 -8.54
C LYS A 260 16.23 17.67 -9.78
N ASP A 261 15.56 18.81 -9.61
CA ASP A 261 15.29 19.76 -10.71
C ASP A 261 16.34 20.87 -10.81
N ILE A 262 17.27 20.97 -9.85
CA ILE A 262 18.30 21.99 -9.84
C ILE A 262 19.53 21.53 -10.62
N THR A 263 19.88 22.31 -11.64
CA THR A 263 21.08 22.11 -12.46
C THR A 263 22.01 23.33 -12.45
N ASN A 264 21.53 24.49 -11.96
CA ASN A 264 22.24 25.76 -12.01
C ASN A 264 22.85 26.15 -10.64
N PRO A 265 24.16 26.48 -10.57
CA PRO A 265 24.83 26.88 -9.33
C PRO A 265 24.21 28.10 -8.63
N ASN A 266 23.61 29.04 -9.34
CA ASN A 266 23.03 30.23 -8.71
C ASN A 266 21.69 29.91 -8.01
N LEU A 267 20.96 28.92 -8.51
CA LEU A 267 19.66 28.54 -7.96
C LEU A 267 19.80 27.77 -6.64
N ILE A 268 20.83 26.92 -6.50
CA ILE A 268 21.00 26.10 -5.29
C ILE A 268 21.14 26.98 -4.04
N GLN A 269 21.90 28.08 -4.11
CA GLN A 269 22.12 28.97 -2.98
C GLN A 269 20.83 29.69 -2.58
N HIS A 270 20.07 30.18 -3.57
CA HIS A 270 18.78 30.81 -3.31
C HIS A 270 17.77 29.83 -2.70
N VAL A 271 17.64 28.63 -3.26
CA VAL A 271 16.74 27.59 -2.75
C VAL A 271 17.12 27.19 -1.34
N TRP A 272 18.41 26.96 -1.07
CA TRP A 272 18.90 26.61 0.26
C TRP A 272 18.59 27.69 1.31
N GLN A 273 18.85 28.95 0.98
CA GLN A 273 18.55 30.06 1.88
C GLN A 273 17.05 30.19 2.18
N VAL A 274 16.20 30.06 1.16
CA VAL A 274 14.75 30.21 1.32
C VAL A 274 14.12 29.02 2.05
N GLN A 275 14.54 27.79 1.73
CA GLN A 275 13.93 26.59 2.27
C GLN A 275 14.51 26.19 3.63
N ILE A 276 15.78 26.52 3.93
CA ILE A 276 16.46 26.04 5.15
C ILE A 276 16.78 27.19 6.08
N GLU A 277 17.66 28.09 5.67
CA GLU A 277 18.23 29.11 6.58
C GLU A 277 17.17 30.08 7.13
N LYS A 278 16.11 30.37 6.37
CA LYS A 278 15.01 31.24 6.81
C LYS A 278 13.93 30.53 7.62
N ILE A 279 13.82 29.21 7.49
CA ILE A 279 12.72 28.43 8.07
C ILE A 279 13.15 27.76 9.37
N LEU A 280 14.40 27.28 9.43
CA LEU A 280 14.93 26.50 10.53
C LEU A 280 15.95 27.32 11.32
N GLU A 281 15.85 27.24 12.65
CA GLU A 281 16.86 27.80 13.54
C GLU A 281 18.06 26.84 13.61
N GLY A 282 19.24 27.35 13.26
CA GLY A 282 20.44 26.54 13.19
C GLY A 282 21.65 27.30 12.63
N ASN A 283 22.73 26.56 12.41
CA ASN A 283 24.00 27.11 11.94
C ASN A 283 24.53 26.34 10.75
N ILE A 284 25.13 27.05 9.79
CA ILE A 284 25.88 26.44 8.69
C ILE A 284 27.18 25.88 9.25
N GLN A 285 27.44 24.63 8.90
CA GLN A 285 28.65 23.89 9.22
C GLN A 285 29.37 23.51 7.93
N LYS A 286 30.68 23.27 8.05
CA LYS A 286 31.55 22.94 6.93
C LYS A 286 32.43 21.75 7.31
N SER A 287 32.44 20.73 6.48
CA SER A 287 33.26 19.53 6.68
C SER A 287 34.03 19.21 5.42
N THR A 288 35.34 18.98 5.55
CA THR A 288 36.20 18.50 4.46
C THR A 288 36.10 17.00 4.34
N VAL A 289 35.91 16.53 3.11
CA VAL A 289 35.82 15.12 2.77
C VAL A 289 36.51 14.86 1.44
N GLU A 290 36.98 13.64 1.27
CA GLU A 290 37.61 13.18 0.04
C GLU A 290 36.61 12.37 -0.79
N ALA A 291 36.58 12.61 -2.09
CA ALA A 291 35.79 11.81 -3.03
C ALA A 291 36.52 11.70 -4.37
N MET A 292 36.17 10.67 -5.14
CA MET A 292 36.62 10.54 -6.52
C MET A 292 35.92 11.61 -7.36
N ASN A 293 36.69 12.52 -7.95
CA ASN A 293 36.15 13.53 -8.84
C ASN A 293 35.80 12.86 -10.19
N PRO A 294 34.53 12.93 -10.65
CA PRO A 294 34.09 12.26 -11.87
C PRO A 294 34.66 12.87 -13.17
N PHE A 295 35.20 14.08 -13.12
CA PHE A 295 35.82 14.74 -14.28
C PHE A 295 37.31 14.38 -14.43
N THR A 296 38.03 14.28 -13.31
CA THR A 296 39.48 14.02 -13.30
C THR A 296 39.81 12.56 -13.00
N ASN A 297 38.86 11.78 -12.47
CA ASN A 297 39.06 10.45 -11.89
C ASN A 297 40.20 10.40 -10.87
N GLN A 298 40.39 11.50 -10.15
CA GLN A 298 41.36 11.61 -9.06
C GLN A 298 40.63 11.78 -7.72
N LEU A 299 41.26 11.28 -6.65
CA LEU A 299 40.78 11.51 -5.30
C LEU A 299 41.07 12.96 -4.92
N GLU A 300 40.04 13.75 -4.67
CA GLU A 300 40.15 15.17 -4.35
C GLU A 300 39.44 15.51 -3.05
N GLU A 301 40.07 16.34 -2.24
CA GLU A 301 39.49 16.86 -1.00
C GLU A 301 38.67 18.12 -1.30
N LYS A 302 37.41 18.14 -0.85
CA LYS A 302 36.53 19.30 -0.97
C LYS A 302 35.73 19.50 0.29
N SER A 303 35.41 20.76 0.58
CA SER A 303 34.52 21.08 1.68
C SER A 303 33.06 21.03 1.26
N VAL A 304 32.25 20.34 2.06
CA VAL A 304 30.79 20.27 1.91
C VAL A 304 30.15 21.09 3.01
N LEU A 305 29.20 21.95 2.61
CA LEU A 305 28.38 22.73 3.53
C LEU A 305 27.14 21.93 3.92
N TRP A 306 26.77 22.00 5.18
CA TRP A 306 25.56 21.38 5.71
C TRP A 306 25.01 22.25 6.84
N PHE A 307 23.72 22.14 7.14
CA PHE A 307 23.05 22.96 8.15
C PHE A 307 22.71 22.14 9.37
N ASN A 308 23.11 22.62 10.55
CA ASN A 308 22.89 21.93 11.82
C ASN A 308 21.81 22.65 12.64
N THR A 309 20.79 21.92 13.05
CA THR A 309 19.80 22.36 14.04
C THR A 309 20.03 21.64 15.36
N GLU A 310 19.17 21.87 16.35
CA GLU A 310 19.19 21.11 17.61
C GLU A 310 18.86 19.61 17.42
N THR A 311 18.04 19.26 16.43
CA THR A 311 17.49 17.90 16.27
C THR A 311 17.78 17.26 14.92
N SER A 312 18.41 17.99 13.99
CA SER A 312 18.62 17.52 12.62
C SER A 312 19.85 18.11 11.94
N ARG A 313 20.42 17.33 11.02
CA ARG A 313 21.47 17.76 10.09
C ARG A 313 20.92 17.75 8.69
N HIS A 314 20.95 18.88 8.00
CA HIS A 314 20.44 19.03 6.66
C HIS A 314 21.58 19.13 5.65
N ILE A 315 21.47 18.38 4.56
CA ILE A 315 22.41 18.40 3.44
C ILE A 315 21.65 18.38 2.12
N CYS A 316 22.20 18.96 1.06
CA CYS A 316 21.59 18.94 -0.27
C CYS A 316 22.35 18.03 -1.24
N ILE A 317 21.59 17.39 -2.11
CA ILE A 317 22.05 16.81 -3.36
C ILE A 317 21.24 17.44 -4.49
N VAL A 318 21.83 17.52 -5.68
CA VAL A 318 21.18 18.09 -6.87
C VAL A 318 21.09 17.06 -7.98
N ASN A 319 20.63 17.45 -9.16
CA ASN A 319 20.50 16.55 -10.31
C ASN A 319 21.85 15.88 -10.68
N ASP A 320 21.94 14.56 -10.56
CA ASP A 320 23.15 13.76 -10.86
C ASP A 320 23.63 13.89 -12.31
N ASN A 321 22.71 14.15 -13.24
CA ASN A 321 23.04 14.25 -14.66
C ASN A 321 23.60 15.63 -15.03
N SER A 322 23.56 16.60 -14.12
CA SER A 322 24.11 17.94 -14.34
C SER A 322 25.58 18.05 -13.97
N ASP A 323 26.31 18.97 -14.60
CA ASP A 323 27.70 19.25 -14.23
C ASP A 323 27.81 19.75 -12.79
N LEU A 324 26.79 20.47 -12.31
CA LEU A 324 26.68 20.87 -10.90
C LEU A 324 26.62 19.63 -9.99
N GLY A 325 25.77 18.66 -10.30
CA GLY A 325 25.64 17.41 -9.55
C GLY A 325 26.94 16.62 -9.51
N LYS A 326 27.59 16.44 -10.66
CA LYS A 326 28.93 15.83 -10.75
C LYS A 326 29.97 16.56 -9.91
N SER A 327 29.84 17.88 -9.73
CA SER A 327 30.76 18.68 -8.93
C SER A 327 30.45 18.74 -7.42
N ILE A 328 29.29 18.27 -6.97
CA ILE A 328 28.84 18.38 -5.56
C ILE A 328 28.54 17.01 -4.95
N ASN A 329 27.68 16.23 -5.62
CA ASN A 329 27.10 15.00 -5.08
C ASN A 329 28.16 13.97 -4.62
N PRO A 330 29.29 13.73 -5.32
CA PRO A 330 30.31 12.77 -4.87
C PRO A 330 30.85 13.06 -3.46
N TRP A 331 31.14 14.33 -3.17
CA TRP A 331 31.61 14.75 -1.85
C TRP A 331 30.48 14.72 -0.82
N THR A 332 29.26 15.12 -1.19
CA THR A 332 28.08 14.97 -0.32
C THR A 332 27.85 13.51 0.09
N TYR A 333 27.92 12.56 -0.85
CA TYR A 333 27.79 11.13 -0.55
C TYR A 333 28.95 10.62 0.31
N SER A 334 30.17 11.13 0.11
CA SER A 334 31.31 10.80 0.99
C SER A 334 31.07 11.25 2.43
N LEU A 335 30.54 12.46 2.64
CA LEU A 335 30.17 12.97 3.97
C LEU A 335 29.04 12.15 4.60
N LEU A 336 28.01 11.78 3.84
CA LEU A 336 26.93 10.91 4.32
C LEU A 336 27.46 9.53 4.73
N LYS A 337 28.33 8.93 3.92
CA LYS A 337 28.99 7.65 4.25
C LYS A 337 29.82 7.77 5.53
N TYR A 338 30.52 8.89 5.72
CA TYR A 338 31.26 9.17 6.94
C TYR A 338 30.35 9.27 8.17
N TRP A 339 29.24 10.02 8.09
CA TRP A 339 28.26 10.10 9.18
C TRP A 339 27.68 8.74 9.53
N LEU A 340 27.32 7.92 8.53
CA LEU A 340 26.83 6.57 8.76
C LEU A 340 27.88 5.68 9.41
N LYS A 341 29.14 5.76 8.99
CA LYS A 341 30.23 4.98 9.58
C LYS A 341 30.38 5.27 11.08
N LEU A 342 30.27 6.53 11.50
CA LEU A 342 30.33 6.91 12.92
C LEU A 342 29.21 6.27 13.75
N VAL A 343 28.02 6.11 13.17
CA VAL A 343 26.87 5.48 13.85
C VAL A 343 26.99 3.96 13.92
N VAL A 344 27.61 3.34 12.92
CA VAL A 344 27.79 1.88 12.84
C VAL A 344 28.78 1.36 13.89
N VAL A 345 29.86 2.10 14.14
CA VAL A 345 30.95 1.65 15.04
C VAL A 345 30.46 1.28 16.45
N PRO A 346 29.62 2.08 17.14
CA PRO A 346 29.09 1.72 18.46
C PRO A 346 28.11 0.52 18.44
N HIS A 347 27.55 0.17 17.28
CA HIS A 347 26.39 -0.72 17.14
C HIS A 347 26.71 -2.07 16.47
N GLN A 348 27.99 -2.36 16.20
CA GLN A 348 28.45 -3.56 15.47
C GLN A 348 27.90 -4.89 16.00
N LYS A 349 27.53 -4.98 17.29
CA LYS A 349 27.11 -6.23 17.94
C LYS A 349 25.60 -6.42 18.05
N LYS A 350 24.77 -5.46 17.61
CA LYS A 350 23.31 -5.66 17.62
C LYS A 350 22.91 -6.61 16.49
N THR A 351 22.20 -7.66 16.85
CA THR A 351 21.52 -8.60 15.95
C THR A 351 20.03 -8.33 16.02
N LEU A 352 19.39 -8.18 14.86
CA LEU A 352 17.94 -8.17 14.72
C LEU A 352 17.47 -9.56 14.30
N LYS A 353 16.66 -10.18 15.14
CA LYS A 353 15.98 -11.45 14.89
C LYS A 353 14.53 -11.22 14.50
N TYR A 354 13.91 -12.23 13.92
CA TYR A 354 12.48 -12.18 13.59
C TYR A 354 11.59 -12.05 14.82
N ASP A 355 11.97 -12.69 15.92
CA ASP A 355 11.22 -12.62 17.17
C ASP A 355 11.14 -11.16 17.68
N ASP A 356 12.22 -10.39 17.53
CA ASP A 356 12.25 -8.96 17.88
C ASP A 356 11.25 -8.17 17.01
N ILE A 357 11.15 -8.51 15.73
CA ILE A 357 10.22 -7.87 14.79
C ILE A 357 8.78 -8.20 15.18
N VAL A 358 8.47 -9.47 15.50
CA VAL A 358 7.13 -9.89 15.93
C VAL A 358 6.74 -9.24 17.24
N GLU A 359 7.64 -9.16 18.22
CA GLU A 359 7.39 -8.52 19.51
C GLU A 359 7.06 -7.03 19.32
N VAL A 360 7.82 -6.32 18.49
CA VAL A 360 7.54 -4.91 18.16
C VAL A 360 6.18 -4.78 17.49
N CYS A 361 5.85 -5.66 16.54
CA CYS A 361 4.55 -5.66 15.88
C CYS A 361 3.43 -5.91 16.89
N GLU A 362 3.57 -6.89 17.77
CA GLU A 362 2.59 -7.22 18.81
C GLU A 362 2.29 -6.01 19.70
N LEU A 363 3.33 -5.33 20.18
CA LEU A 363 3.19 -4.13 21.03
C LEU A 363 2.53 -2.95 20.30
N LYS A 364 3.01 -2.62 19.09
CA LYS A 364 2.51 -1.45 18.35
C LYS A 364 1.11 -1.64 17.82
N ILE A 365 0.79 -2.82 17.27
CA ILE A 365 -0.56 -3.12 16.82
C ILE A 365 -1.52 -3.16 18.02
N SER A 366 -1.12 -3.76 19.14
CA SER A 366 -1.99 -3.81 20.32
C SER A 366 -2.33 -2.41 20.82
N THR A 367 -1.38 -1.48 20.70
CA THR A 367 -1.58 -0.07 21.01
C THR A 367 -2.50 0.62 20.00
N LEU A 368 -2.26 0.42 18.69
CA LEU A 368 -3.10 0.99 17.61
C LEU A 368 -4.55 0.50 17.68
N LEU A 369 -4.75 -0.80 17.92
CA LEU A 369 -6.07 -1.43 17.99
C LEU A 369 -6.71 -1.37 19.39
N LYS A 370 -6.00 -0.82 20.38
CA LYS A 370 -6.41 -0.78 21.81
C LYS A 370 -6.87 -2.14 22.35
N LYS A 371 -6.25 -3.23 21.86
CA LYS A 371 -6.60 -4.63 22.18
C LYS A 371 -5.32 -5.44 22.30
N GLN A 372 -5.21 -6.28 23.33
CA GLN A 372 -4.11 -7.23 23.41
C GLN A 372 -4.25 -8.27 22.30
N ILE A 373 -3.23 -8.35 21.46
CA ILE A 373 -3.11 -9.31 20.38
C ILE A 373 -1.87 -10.13 20.67
N LYS A 374 -1.93 -11.44 20.45
CA LYS A 374 -0.74 -12.29 20.40
C LYS A 374 -0.50 -12.69 18.96
N LEU A 375 0.75 -12.55 18.51
CA LEU A 375 1.14 -12.91 17.15
C LEU A 375 1.99 -14.18 17.16
N THR A 376 1.81 -15.02 16.14
CA THR A 376 2.63 -16.22 15.92
C THR A 376 3.05 -16.28 14.47
N ILE A 377 4.29 -16.71 14.24
CA ILE A 377 4.80 -16.99 12.89
C ILE A 377 4.36 -18.41 12.51
N GLN A 378 3.80 -18.54 11.31
CA GLN A 378 3.49 -19.81 10.65
C GLN A 378 4.30 -19.94 9.38
N ASP A 379 4.90 -21.10 9.15
CA ASP A 379 5.55 -21.39 7.87
C ASP A 379 4.49 -21.60 6.78
N THR A 380 4.77 -21.15 5.56
CA THR A 380 3.91 -21.38 4.40
C THR A 380 4.42 -22.56 3.56
N HIS A 381 3.71 -22.89 2.49
CA HIS A 381 4.17 -23.89 1.51
C HIS A 381 5.44 -23.47 0.76
N LEU A 382 5.82 -22.18 0.84
CA LEU A 382 7.02 -21.65 0.20
C LEU A 382 8.16 -21.54 1.24
N PRO A 383 9.39 -21.98 0.92
CA PRO A 383 10.49 -22.08 1.88
C PRO A 383 10.96 -20.72 2.44
N ASN A 384 10.78 -19.65 1.67
CA ASN A 384 11.21 -18.29 2.01
C ASN A 384 10.03 -17.39 2.38
N GLU A 385 8.82 -17.93 2.59
CA GLU A 385 7.65 -17.15 3.01
C GLU A 385 7.10 -17.69 4.32
N LYS A 386 6.97 -16.79 5.29
CA LYS A 386 6.32 -17.01 6.57
C LYS A 386 5.13 -16.07 6.70
N ARG A 387 4.17 -16.44 7.53
CA ARG A 387 2.92 -15.71 7.74
C ARG A 387 2.81 -15.35 9.22
N ILE A 388 2.66 -14.07 9.55
CA ILE A 388 2.38 -13.63 10.91
C ILE A 388 0.85 -13.61 11.06
N VAL A 389 0.34 -14.44 11.96
CA VAL A 389 -1.09 -14.56 12.23
C VAL A 389 -1.39 -14.32 13.69
N LYS A 390 -2.62 -13.87 13.96
CA LYS A 390 -3.14 -13.78 15.33
C LYS A 390 -3.25 -15.19 15.91
N GLN A 391 -2.69 -15.39 17.10
CA GLN A 391 -2.86 -16.63 17.84
C GLN A 391 -4.36 -16.80 18.15
N GLN A 392 -4.99 -17.87 17.66
CA GLN A 392 -6.32 -18.23 18.10
C GLN A 392 -6.23 -18.51 19.61
N ALA A 393 -7.08 -17.85 20.40
CA ALA A 393 -7.24 -18.23 21.79
C ALA A 393 -7.61 -19.73 21.79
N THR A 394 -6.76 -20.57 22.39
CA THR A 394 -7.15 -21.95 22.68
C THR A 394 -8.34 -21.87 23.61
N SER A 395 -9.54 -21.95 23.05
CA SER A 395 -10.74 -22.17 23.84
C SER A 395 -10.52 -23.46 24.62
N PRO A 396 -10.61 -23.48 25.96
CA PRO A 396 -10.84 -24.74 26.64
C PRO A 396 -12.10 -25.32 26.00
N LYS A 397 -12.06 -26.62 25.65
CA LYS A 397 -13.21 -27.33 25.08
C LYS A 397 -14.46 -27.04 25.91
N PHE A 398 -15.28 -26.11 25.46
CA PHE A 398 -16.55 -25.82 26.10
C PHE A 398 -17.54 -26.81 25.51
N THR A 399 -17.64 -27.96 26.18
CA THR A 399 -18.85 -28.78 26.12
C THR A 399 -20.05 -27.88 26.35
N GLN A 400 -20.97 -27.89 25.40
CA GLN A 400 -22.27 -27.25 25.54
C GLN A 400 -22.89 -27.66 26.88
N ASN A 401 -23.14 -26.68 27.74
CA ASN A 401 -24.22 -26.75 28.71
C ASN A 401 -24.85 -25.37 28.76
N ILE A 402 -26.03 -25.29 28.17
CA ILE A 402 -26.96 -24.18 28.31
C ILE A 402 -27.44 -24.21 29.76
N SER A 403 -27.09 -23.21 30.56
CA SER A 403 -27.83 -22.90 31.79
C SER A 403 -27.78 -21.41 32.12
N THR A 404 -28.90 -20.76 31.81
CA THR A 404 -29.58 -19.70 32.58
C THR A 404 -28.77 -18.80 33.52
N ALA A 405 -28.69 -17.52 33.11
CA ALA A 405 -28.78 -16.28 33.89
C ALA A 405 -28.18 -16.18 35.31
N LYS A 406 -27.32 -15.17 35.50
CA LYS A 406 -27.55 -14.12 36.51
C LYS A 406 -26.78 -12.85 36.19
N LEU A 407 -27.51 -11.75 36.07
CA LEU A 407 -27.02 -10.38 36.22
C LEU A 407 -26.40 -10.19 37.60
N MET A 408 -25.31 -9.42 37.70
CA MET A 408 -25.14 -8.42 38.75
C MET A 408 -24.44 -7.18 38.20
N SER A 409 -25.07 -6.06 38.51
CA SER A 409 -24.77 -4.65 38.25
C SER A 409 -23.63 -4.11 39.10
N THR A 410 -22.92 -3.11 38.59
CA THR A 410 -22.66 -1.87 39.35
C THR A 410 -22.51 -0.66 38.41
N PRO A 411 -22.83 0.54 38.92
CA PRO A 411 -23.24 1.70 38.12
C PRO A 411 -22.05 2.61 37.78
N VAL A 412 -22.14 3.30 36.65
CA VAL A 412 -21.31 4.47 36.37
C VAL A 412 -22.26 5.63 36.08
N ASP A 413 -22.00 6.71 36.81
CA ASP A 413 -22.75 7.94 36.85
C ASP A 413 -22.88 8.59 35.47
N ILE A 414 -24.09 9.13 35.25
CA ILE A 414 -24.42 10.08 34.19
C ILE A 414 -23.89 11.42 34.67
N ASP A 415 -22.95 12.00 33.91
CA ASP A 415 -22.87 13.43 33.60
C ASP A 415 -21.62 13.64 32.73
N ASN A 416 -21.83 13.76 31.41
CA ASN A 416 -21.07 14.62 30.51
C ASN A 416 -21.77 14.67 29.15
N GLU A 417 -22.37 15.82 28.90
CA GLU A 417 -22.93 16.27 27.63
C GLU A 417 -21.78 16.51 26.63
N GLU A 418 -21.47 15.52 25.80
CA GLU A 418 -20.86 15.68 24.47
C GLU A 418 -21.02 14.33 23.75
N GLY A 419 -22.07 14.20 22.94
CA GLY A 419 -22.39 12.96 22.25
C GLY A 419 -21.29 12.58 21.26
N GLU A 420 -20.85 11.31 21.27
CA GLU A 420 -19.99 10.74 20.23
C GLU A 420 -20.55 11.07 18.82
N GLU A 421 -19.67 11.38 17.87
CA GLU A 421 -20.05 11.64 16.48
C GLU A 421 -20.77 10.42 15.88
N TYR A 422 -21.98 10.63 15.38
CA TYR A 422 -22.79 9.58 14.78
C TYR A 422 -22.36 9.39 13.32
N GLU A 423 -21.76 8.25 12.98
CA GLU A 423 -21.44 7.88 11.60
C GLU A 423 -22.57 7.01 11.01
N PRO A 424 -23.51 7.56 10.23
CA PRO A 424 -24.52 6.77 9.53
C PRO A 424 -23.92 5.93 8.39
N GLN A 425 -24.56 4.82 8.05
CA GLN A 425 -24.18 4.00 6.90
C GLN A 425 -24.62 4.67 5.60
N ILE A 426 -23.80 4.54 4.56
CA ILE A 426 -23.98 5.27 3.30
C ILE A 426 -23.69 4.34 2.12
N ASP A 427 -24.60 4.36 1.14
CA ASP A 427 -24.37 3.78 -0.18
C ASP A 427 -24.32 4.89 -1.25
N ILE A 428 -23.40 4.75 -2.19
CA ILE A 428 -23.28 5.65 -3.35
C ILE A 428 -23.38 4.80 -4.61
N ILE A 429 -24.37 5.10 -5.44
CA ILE A 429 -24.66 4.37 -6.68
C ILE A 429 -24.39 5.33 -7.85
N GLN A 430 -23.44 4.95 -8.72
CA GLN A 430 -23.06 5.68 -9.93
C GLN A 430 -23.55 4.93 -11.17
N GLY A 431 -24.29 5.61 -12.05
CA GLY A 431 -24.89 5.03 -13.25
C GLY A 431 -25.51 6.10 -14.15
N THR A 432 -26.72 5.90 -14.65
CA THR A 432 -27.45 6.97 -15.38
C THR A 432 -27.87 8.13 -14.48
N GLN A 433 -27.86 7.90 -13.17
CA GLN A 433 -28.07 8.87 -12.11
C GLN A 433 -27.00 8.63 -11.03
N TYR A 434 -26.68 9.67 -10.28
CA TYR A 434 -25.84 9.56 -9.10
C TYR A 434 -26.75 9.59 -7.87
N ILE A 435 -26.78 8.51 -7.09
CA ILE A 435 -27.70 8.35 -5.96
C ILE A 435 -26.89 8.15 -4.68
N ILE A 436 -27.20 8.92 -3.64
CA ILE A 436 -26.64 8.78 -2.30
C ILE A 436 -27.76 8.30 -1.38
N LEU A 437 -27.58 7.16 -0.73
CA LEU A 437 -28.50 6.62 0.28
C LEU A 437 -27.81 6.68 1.65
N ILE A 438 -28.49 7.19 2.67
CA ILE A 438 -27.92 7.41 4.01
C ILE A 438 -28.89 6.89 5.07
N ASP A 439 -28.43 5.95 5.91
CA ASP A 439 -29.23 5.35 6.97
C ASP A 439 -29.33 6.28 8.20
N LEU A 440 -30.47 6.94 8.30
CA LEU A 440 -30.85 7.87 9.37
C LEU A 440 -32.12 7.39 10.12
N PRO A 441 -32.14 6.16 10.68
CA PRO A 441 -33.33 5.64 11.37
C PRO A 441 -33.60 6.45 12.66
N GLY A 442 -34.81 7.00 12.75
CA GLY A 442 -35.25 7.83 13.88
C GLY A 442 -34.92 9.32 13.75
N VAL A 443 -34.45 9.78 12.58
CA VAL A 443 -34.28 11.19 12.24
C VAL A 443 -35.34 11.57 11.21
N SER A 444 -36.04 12.69 11.41
CA SER A 444 -36.99 13.20 10.42
C SER A 444 -36.28 14.03 9.35
N LEU A 445 -36.87 14.18 8.17
CA LEU A 445 -36.27 14.99 7.09
C LEU A 445 -36.06 16.46 7.50
N GLU A 446 -36.91 16.99 8.38
CA GLU A 446 -36.84 18.36 8.90
C GLU A 446 -35.63 18.58 9.84
N GLU A 447 -35.11 17.52 10.44
CA GLU A 447 -33.93 17.54 11.31
C GLU A 447 -32.61 17.35 10.53
N VAL A 448 -32.68 17.30 9.20
CA VAL A 448 -31.52 17.16 8.31
C VAL A 448 -31.36 18.40 7.44
N GLU A 449 -30.22 19.07 7.60
CA GLU A 449 -29.79 20.16 6.73
C GLU A 449 -29.00 19.62 5.54
N ILE A 450 -29.48 19.91 4.34
CA ILE A 450 -28.80 19.55 3.09
C ILE A 450 -28.54 20.83 2.31
N TYR A 451 -27.26 21.12 2.07
CA TYR A 451 -26.86 22.28 1.30
C TYR A 451 -25.56 22.02 0.54
N ARG A 452 -25.28 22.85 -0.45
CA ARG A 452 -24.07 22.74 -1.27
C ARG A 452 -23.07 23.83 -0.90
N GLN A 453 -21.80 23.46 -0.80
CA GLN A 453 -20.68 24.39 -0.66
C GLN A 453 -19.62 24.02 -1.72
N ASN A 454 -19.41 24.91 -2.70
CA ASN A 454 -18.53 24.68 -3.85
C ASN A 454 -18.92 23.41 -4.66
N VAL A 455 -18.03 22.42 -4.73
CA VAL A 455 -18.22 21.13 -5.45
C VAL A 455 -18.82 20.04 -4.53
N SER A 456 -19.01 20.34 -3.24
CA SER A 456 -19.43 19.35 -2.26
C SER A 456 -20.86 19.57 -1.77
N THR A 457 -21.65 18.50 -1.74
CA THR A 457 -22.93 18.44 -1.01
C THR A 457 -22.66 18.06 0.42
N ILE A 458 -23.22 18.83 1.35
CA ILE A 458 -23.06 18.65 2.79
C ILE A 458 -24.42 18.25 3.36
N VAL A 459 -24.43 17.17 4.16
CA VAL A 459 -25.60 16.65 4.86
C VAL A 459 -25.30 16.64 6.36
N ARG A 460 -26.03 17.45 7.12
CA ARG A 460 -25.86 17.62 8.56
C ARG A 460 -27.14 17.32 9.30
N GLY A 461 -27.02 16.81 10.52
CA GLY A 461 -28.16 16.61 11.39
C GLY A 461 -27.75 16.07 12.75
N HIS A 462 -28.75 15.79 13.58
CA HIS A 462 -28.50 15.29 14.92
C HIS A 462 -29.49 14.17 15.26
N LYS A 463 -28.97 12.97 15.50
CA LYS A 463 -29.78 11.83 15.94
C LYS A 463 -29.94 11.86 17.45
N LYS A 464 -31.15 12.17 17.91
CA LYS A 464 -31.49 12.23 19.34
C LYS A 464 -31.49 10.84 19.99
N ILE A 465 -31.11 10.80 21.27
CA ILE A 465 -31.29 9.61 22.11
C ILE A 465 -32.80 9.45 22.35
N SER A 466 -33.35 8.31 21.96
CA SER A 466 -34.75 7.97 22.27
C SER A 466 -34.86 7.62 23.76
N MET A 467 -35.17 8.60 24.61
CA MET A 467 -35.44 8.35 26.04
C MET A 467 -36.80 7.69 26.22
N TYR A 468 -36.81 6.46 26.74
CA TYR A 468 -38.04 5.86 27.26
C TYR A 468 -38.30 6.43 28.67
N THR A 469 -39.50 6.97 28.89
CA THR A 469 -39.95 7.72 30.08
C THR A 469 -39.39 7.26 31.43
N ASN A 470 -39.15 8.25 32.33
CA ASN A 470 -38.54 8.31 33.68
C ASN A 470 -38.73 7.17 34.72
N LYS A 471 -38.97 5.92 34.33
CA LYS A 471 -39.02 4.77 35.24
C LYS A 471 -38.37 3.49 34.67
N ALA A 472 -37.77 3.57 33.48
CA ALA A 472 -37.08 2.44 32.85
C ALA A 472 -35.56 2.61 32.93
N THR A 473 -34.86 1.57 33.38
CA THR A 473 -33.40 1.50 33.33
C THR A 473 -32.96 0.77 32.06
N TYR A 474 -31.97 1.32 31.35
CA TYR A 474 -31.35 0.62 30.23
C TYR A 474 -30.59 -0.60 30.75
N ILE A 475 -30.99 -1.79 30.32
CA ILE A 475 -30.24 -3.04 30.60
C ILE A 475 -29.11 -3.21 29.57
N LYS A 476 -29.30 -2.71 28.34
CA LYS A 476 -28.32 -2.72 27.25
C LYS A 476 -28.67 -1.65 26.21
N GLN A 477 -27.68 -0.94 25.68
CA GLN A 477 -27.85 0.08 24.66
C GLN A 477 -26.80 -0.09 23.55
N GLU A 478 -27.25 -0.32 22.32
CA GLU A 478 -26.38 -0.47 21.13
C GLU A 478 -26.61 0.63 20.08
N ARG A 479 -27.74 1.35 20.20
CA ARG A 479 -28.12 2.39 19.23
C ARG A 479 -27.27 3.62 19.46
N LYS A 480 -26.44 3.96 18.47
CA LYS A 480 -25.65 5.19 18.44
C LYS A 480 -26.54 6.40 18.13
N SER A 481 -26.16 7.53 18.70
CA SER A 481 -26.84 8.83 18.65
C SER A 481 -25.80 9.94 18.77
N GLY A 482 -26.05 11.08 18.16
CA GLY A 482 -25.11 12.20 18.12
C GLY A 482 -25.25 13.04 16.85
N PRO A 483 -24.45 14.12 16.74
CA PRO A 483 -24.37 14.91 15.52
C PRO A 483 -23.67 14.14 14.39
N PHE A 484 -24.01 14.47 13.14
CA PHE A 484 -23.31 13.97 11.95
C PHE A 484 -23.09 15.10 10.93
N ASP A 485 -21.92 15.13 10.27
CA ASP A 485 -21.56 16.04 9.17
C ASP A 485 -20.93 15.23 8.02
N LEU A 486 -21.72 14.96 6.98
CA LEU A 486 -21.30 14.17 5.82
C LEU A 486 -21.03 15.10 4.64
N ARG A 487 -19.92 14.86 3.94
CA ARG A 487 -19.53 15.65 2.76
C ARG A 487 -19.29 14.76 1.55
N PHE A 488 -20.03 15.03 0.49
CA PHE A 488 -19.97 14.30 -0.78
C PHE A 488 -19.47 15.22 -1.88
N LYS A 489 -18.32 14.90 -2.47
CA LYS A 489 -17.90 15.54 -3.71
C LYS A 489 -18.64 14.88 -4.87
N ILE A 490 -19.45 15.66 -5.60
CA ILE A 490 -20.20 15.16 -6.75
C ILE A 490 -19.26 15.14 -7.96
N PRO A 491 -19.16 14.05 -8.74
CA PRO A 491 -18.35 14.00 -9.95
C PRO A 491 -18.83 15.04 -10.99
N ASP A 492 -17.91 15.55 -11.79
CA ASP A 492 -18.18 16.62 -12.76
C ASP A 492 -19.15 16.17 -13.89
N GLU A 493 -19.32 14.86 -14.09
CA GLU A 493 -20.24 14.25 -15.07
C GLU A 493 -21.74 14.41 -14.70
N TYR A 494 -22.05 14.87 -13.48
CA TYR A 494 -23.42 15.00 -12.96
C TYR A 494 -23.74 16.46 -12.62
N ASP A 495 -25.01 16.83 -12.81
CA ASP A 495 -25.50 18.18 -12.51
C ASP A 495 -25.12 18.57 -11.06
N PRO A 496 -24.51 19.74 -10.85
CA PRO A 496 -24.20 20.27 -9.53
C PRO A 496 -25.42 20.34 -8.59
N LYS A 497 -26.63 20.44 -9.12
CA LYS A 497 -27.87 20.48 -8.34
C LYS A 497 -28.54 19.10 -8.31
N TRP A 498 -28.89 18.65 -7.11
CA TRP A 498 -29.71 17.43 -6.97
C TRP A 498 -31.09 17.64 -7.61
N ARG A 499 -31.58 16.60 -8.30
CA ARG A 499 -32.94 16.56 -8.87
C ARG A 499 -33.99 16.45 -7.77
N TYR A 500 -33.72 15.60 -6.78
CA TYR A 500 -34.65 15.27 -5.70
C TYR A 500 -33.88 14.75 -4.49
N TYR A 501 -34.43 15.00 -3.31
CA TYR A 501 -34.05 14.29 -2.09
C TYR A 501 -35.29 13.97 -1.25
N GLY A 502 -35.26 12.88 -0.50
CA GLY A 502 -36.37 12.47 0.34
C GLY A 502 -35.98 11.39 1.34
N MET A 503 -36.75 11.28 2.43
CA MET A 503 -36.57 10.27 3.47
C MET A 503 -37.64 9.20 3.34
N ASN A 504 -37.26 7.93 3.30
CA ASN A 504 -38.19 6.80 3.32
C ASN A 504 -37.71 5.73 4.30
N ASN A 505 -38.56 5.35 5.26
CA ASN A 505 -38.25 4.32 6.28
C ASN A 505 -36.92 4.53 7.03
N GLY A 506 -36.52 5.79 7.25
CA GLY A 506 -35.27 6.14 7.91
C GLY A 506 -34.05 6.09 6.99
N VAL A 507 -34.22 6.05 5.67
CA VAL A 507 -33.15 6.18 4.68
C VAL A 507 -33.33 7.47 3.88
N LEU A 508 -32.32 8.32 3.88
CA LEU A 508 -32.29 9.55 3.10
C LEU A 508 -31.69 9.25 1.72
N GLY A 509 -32.46 9.48 0.67
CA GLY A 509 -32.00 9.40 -0.72
C GLY A 509 -31.78 10.79 -1.31
N ILE A 510 -30.64 11.01 -1.96
CA ILE A 510 -30.33 12.21 -2.74
C ILE A 510 -29.95 11.79 -4.17
N VAL A 511 -30.62 12.36 -5.17
CA VAL A 511 -30.48 11.94 -6.58
C VAL A 511 -30.00 13.10 -7.45
N TYR A 512 -28.96 12.87 -8.26
CA TYR A 512 -28.43 13.79 -9.27
C TYR A 512 -28.57 13.17 -10.66
N ASN A 513 -28.83 14.00 -11.68
CA ASN A 513 -28.86 13.57 -13.07
C ASN A 513 -27.48 13.78 -13.71
N LEU A 514 -27.22 13.09 -14.82
CA LEU A 514 -26.09 13.40 -15.70
C LEU A 514 -26.17 14.83 -16.22
N ASP A 515 -25.02 15.50 -16.32
CA ASP A 515 -24.93 16.82 -16.93
C ASP A 515 -25.21 16.71 -18.43
N SER A 516 -26.17 17.50 -18.92
CA SER A 516 -26.70 17.38 -20.28
C SER A 516 -25.74 17.83 -21.38
N GLU A 517 -24.59 18.44 -21.04
CA GLU A 517 -23.58 18.87 -22.02
C GLU A 517 -22.59 17.76 -22.44
N ASP A 518 -22.42 16.69 -21.66
CA ASP A 518 -21.46 15.59 -21.94
C ASP A 518 -22.03 14.43 -22.78
N SER A 519 -23.28 14.54 -23.24
CA SER A 519 -23.90 13.55 -24.14
C SER A 519 -23.41 13.62 -25.60
N ILE A 520 -22.43 14.48 -25.90
CA ILE A 520 -21.87 14.67 -27.25
C ILE A 520 -20.33 14.60 -27.22
N LEU A 521 -19.76 13.40 -27.05
CA LEU A 521 -18.37 13.14 -27.48
C LEU A 521 -18.32 11.84 -28.32
N PRO A 522 -17.77 11.88 -29.55
CA PRO A 522 -17.77 10.73 -30.46
C PRO A 522 -16.71 9.69 -30.07
N LYS A 523 -17.08 8.41 -30.18
CA LYS A 523 -16.17 7.25 -30.05
C LYS A 523 -15.00 7.41 -31.02
N LYS A 524 -13.77 7.52 -30.49
CA LYS A 524 -12.56 7.54 -31.31
C LYS A 524 -12.07 6.11 -31.53
N ASN A 525 -12.08 5.73 -32.80
CA ASN A 525 -11.62 4.45 -33.33
C ASN A 525 -10.16 4.17 -32.97
N GLN A 526 -9.90 2.90 -32.63
CA GLN A 526 -8.57 2.31 -32.52
C GLN A 526 -7.88 2.28 -33.89
N PHE A 527 -6.61 2.67 -33.92
CA PHE A 527 -5.60 2.15 -34.84
C PHE A 527 -4.36 1.79 -34.03
#